data_AF-A0A661IUH3-F1
#
_entry.id   AF-A0A661IUH3-F1
#
_cell.length_a   1.000
_cell.length_b   1.000
_cell.length_c   1.000
_cell.angle_alpha   90.00
_cell.angle_beta   90.00
_cell.angle_gamma   90.00
#
_symmetry.space_group_name_H-M   'P 1'
#
loop_
_entity.id
_entity.type
_entity.pdbx_description
1 polymer ?
#
loop_
_entity_poly.entity_id
_entity_poly.type
_entity_poly.pdbx_seq_one_letter_code
_entity_poly.pdbx_strand_id
1 'polypeptide(L)'
;MNIITKYLLFKYIKYFFIILIALELFFVGIDMLQYFSRLPKSANLQLLYIMYDIFFTLTITLPLSLVFAWIVTLTALIKNNELVSFYALSISPKSILKPIISISILLIMILIGLQTTPLAYSAEQK
;
A
#
# COMPACT_ATOMS: atom_id res chain seq x y z
N MET A 1 6.24 13.69 -19.05
CA MET A 1 5.76 12.28 -18.93
C MET A 1 4.84 11.98 -20.08
N ASN A 2 4.95 10.79 -20.70
CA ASN A 2 4.03 10.35 -21.74
C ASN A 2 2.60 10.23 -21.15
N ILE A 3 1.55 10.58 -21.90
CA ILE A 3 0.15 10.58 -21.42
C ILE A 3 -0.22 9.21 -20.84
N ILE A 4 0.22 8.15 -21.49
CA ILE A 4 -0.05 6.76 -21.11
C ILE A 4 0.56 6.44 -19.74
N THR A 5 1.79 6.90 -19.48
CA THR A 5 2.44 6.73 -18.19
C THR A 5 1.68 7.45 -17.07
N LYS A 6 1.21 8.67 -17.32
CA LYS A 6 0.42 9.43 -16.32
C LYS A 6 -0.90 8.72 -16.01
N TYR A 7 -1.56 8.21 -17.04
CA TYR A 7 -2.81 7.48 -16.89
C TYR A 7 -2.64 6.16 -16.12
N LEU A 8 -1.60 5.38 -16.45
CA LEU A 8 -1.26 4.14 -15.76
C LEU A 8 -0.96 4.38 -14.28
N LEU A 9 -0.15 5.40 -13.99
CA LEU A 9 0.17 5.78 -12.62
C LEU A 9 -1.05 6.25 -11.83
N PHE A 10 -1.94 7.01 -12.45
CA PHE A 10 -3.17 7.46 -11.78
C PHE A 10 -4.07 6.27 -11.38
N LYS A 11 -4.28 5.31 -12.29
CA LYS A 11 -5.03 4.08 -11.97
C LYS A 11 -4.35 3.27 -10.88
N TYR A 12 -3.03 3.08 -10.98
CA TYR A 12 -2.25 2.33 -10.00
C TYR A 12 -2.32 2.94 -8.60
N ILE A 13 -2.06 4.25 -8.48
CA ILE A 13 -2.10 4.96 -7.19
C ILE A 13 -3.50 4.91 -6.59
N LYS A 14 -4.56 5.06 -7.40
CA LYS A 14 -5.94 4.93 -6.94
C LYS A 14 -6.20 3.55 -6.33
N TYR A 15 -5.85 2.47 -7.03
CA TYR A 15 -6.04 1.11 -6.51
C TYR A 15 -5.15 0.83 -5.30
N PHE A 16 -3.91 1.35 -5.29
CA PHE A 16 -3.01 1.28 -4.16
C PHE A 16 -3.62 1.85 -2.89
N PHE A 17 -4.15 3.07 -2.90
CA PHE A 17 -4.75 3.65 -1.70
C PHE A 17 -5.99 2.89 -1.24
N ILE A 18 -6.83 2.43 -2.17
CA ILE A 18 -8.02 1.62 -1.82
C ILE A 18 -7.59 0.34 -1.09
N ILE A 19 -6.60 -0.37 -1.63
CA ILE A 19 -6.13 -1.64 -1.07
C ILE A 19 -5.36 -1.42 0.24
N LEU A 20 -4.50 -0.39 0.31
CA LEU A 20 -3.75 -0.07 1.51
C LEU A 20 -4.69 0.24 2.68
N ILE A 21 -5.69 1.10 2.47
CA ILE A 21 -6.68 1.44 3.51
C ILE A 21 -7.47 0.20 3.93
N ALA A 22 -7.89 -0.62 2.97
CA ALA A 22 -8.62 -1.85 3.28
C ALA A 22 -7.77 -2.83 4.11
N LEU A 23 -6.51 -3.00 3.76
CA LEU A 23 -5.59 -3.86 4.49
C LEU A 23 -5.28 -3.31 5.89
N GLU A 24 -4.94 -2.02 6.01
CA GLU A 24 -4.70 -1.36 7.31
C GLU A 24 -5.89 -1.53 8.26
N LEU A 25 -7.10 -1.19 7.81
CA LEU A 25 -8.30 -1.33 8.63
C LEU A 25 -8.57 -2.79 9.02
N PHE A 26 -8.30 -3.72 8.11
CA PHE A 26 -8.48 -5.14 8.38
C PHE A 26 -7.49 -5.64 9.44
N PHE A 27 -6.20 -5.37 9.28
CA PHE A 27 -5.16 -5.84 10.20
C PHE A 27 -5.28 -5.18 11.58
N VAL A 28 -5.40 -3.85 11.63
CA VAL A 28 -5.59 -3.11 12.89
C VAL A 28 -6.91 -3.47 13.57
N GLY A 29 -7.97 -3.68 12.77
CA GLY A 29 -9.27 -4.12 13.29
C GLY A 29 -9.20 -5.50 13.94
N ILE A 30 -8.51 -6.46 13.31
CA ILE A 30 -8.31 -7.80 13.86
C ILE A 30 -7.46 -7.74 15.13
N ASP A 31 -6.39 -6.96 15.12
CA ASP A 31 -5.51 -6.79 16.26
C ASP A 31 -6.27 -6.20 17.47
N MET A 32 -7.08 -5.18 17.23
CA MET A 32 -7.97 -4.60 18.23
C MET A 32 -8.94 -5.59 18.85
N LEU A 33 -9.54 -6.46 18.04
CA LEU A 33 -10.45 -7.49 18.52
C LEU A 33 -9.73 -8.54 19.37
N GLN A 34 -8.48 -8.88 19.03
CA GLN A 34 -7.69 -9.87 19.77
C GLN A 34 -7.23 -9.34 21.14
N TYR A 35 -6.81 -8.07 21.20
CA TYR A 35 -6.27 -7.46 22.41
C TYR A 35 -7.28 -6.64 23.22
N PHE A 36 -8.55 -6.61 22.80
CA PHE A 36 -9.62 -5.81 23.41
C PHE A 36 -9.67 -5.90 24.94
N SER A 37 -9.53 -7.12 25.48
CA SER A 37 -9.59 -7.40 26.92
C SER A 37 -8.39 -6.88 27.71
N ARG A 38 -7.27 -6.58 27.03
CA ARG A 38 -6.00 -6.12 27.62
C ARG A 38 -5.78 -4.62 27.40
N LEU A 39 -6.64 -3.96 26.63
CA LEU A 39 -6.52 -2.53 26.37
C LEU A 39 -6.76 -1.70 27.64
N PRO A 40 -5.95 -0.66 27.90
CA PRO A 40 -6.17 0.24 29.01
C PRO A 40 -7.52 0.97 28.85
N LYS A 41 -8.21 1.24 29.96
CA LYS A 41 -9.52 1.92 29.94
C LYS A 41 -9.46 3.38 29.47
N SER A 42 -8.28 4.00 29.46
CA SER A 42 -8.14 5.41 29.06
C SER A 42 -8.20 5.54 27.54
N ALA A 43 -9.03 6.45 27.04
CA ALA A 43 -9.16 6.73 25.61
C ALA A 43 -7.83 7.21 24.98
N ASN A 44 -7.02 7.98 25.72
CA ASN A 44 -5.74 8.48 25.23
C ASN A 44 -4.76 7.34 24.89
N LEU A 45 -4.65 6.35 25.79
CA LEU A 45 -3.79 5.19 25.58
C LEU A 45 -4.32 4.27 24.46
N GLN A 46 -5.64 4.17 24.28
CA GLN A 46 -6.24 3.43 23.17
C GLN A 46 -5.93 4.08 21.82
N LEU A 47 -6.05 5.42 21.72
CA LEU A 47 -5.69 6.14 20.51
C LEU A 47 -4.20 5.98 20.18
N LEU A 48 -3.34 6.05 21.20
CA LEU A 48 -1.90 5.86 21.04
C LEU A 48 -1.57 4.44 20.57
N TYR A 49 -2.22 3.42 21.13
CA TYR A 49 -2.11 2.03 20.69
C TYR A 49 -2.49 1.88 19.22
N ILE A 50 -3.64 2.42 18.78
CA ILE A 50 -4.06 2.40 17.36
C ILE A 50 -2.98 2.99 16.48
N MET A 51 -2.43 4.14 16.89
CA MET A 51 -1.43 4.84 16.11
C MET A 51 -0.18 3.98 15.91
N TYR A 52 0.33 3.37 16.98
CA TYR A 52 1.49 2.47 16.90
C TYR A 52 1.19 1.21 16.09
N ASP A 53 0.01 0.62 16.27
CA ASP A 53 -0.39 -0.59 15.56
C ASP A 53 -0.54 -0.36 14.05
N ILE A 54 -1.04 0.81 13.63
CA ILE A 54 -1.05 1.22 12.22
C ILE A 54 0.39 1.24 11.68
N PHE A 55 1.35 1.91 12.34
CA PHE A 55 2.72 1.98 11.85
C PHE A 55 3.42 0.62 11.82
N PHE A 56 3.16 -0.22 12.82
CA PHE A 56 3.67 -1.59 12.87
C PHE A 56 3.13 -2.41 11.70
N THR A 57 1.82 -2.43 11.54
CA THR A 57 1.09 -3.12 10.48
C THR A 57 1.51 -2.66 9.08
N LEU A 58 1.84 -1.37 8.93
CA LEU A 58 2.31 -0.76 7.69
C LEU A 58 3.55 -1.44 7.10
N THR A 59 4.37 -2.06 7.95
CA THR A 59 5.54 -2.86 7.56
C THR A 59 5.17 -4.03 6.65
N ILE A 60 3.97 -4.59 6.81
CA ILE A 60 3.48 -5.76 6.06
C ILE A 60 2.44 -5.33 5.02
N THR A 61 1.54 -4.41 5.35
CA THR A 61 0.46 -3.99 4.46
C THR A 61 0.95 -3.14 3.29
N LEU A 62 2.00 -2.33 3.46
CA LEU A 62 2.55 -1.52 2.38
C LEU A 62 3.14 -2.37 1.24
N PRO A 63 4.09 -3.30 1.47
CA PRO A 63 4.60 -4.14 0.39
C PRO A 63 3.49 -4.99 -0.26
N LEU A 64 2.55 -5.50 0.54
CA LEU A 64 1.43 -6.30 0.04
C LEU A 64 0.47 -5.49 -0.85
N SER A 65 0.11 -4.28 -0.41
CA SER A 65 -0.78 -3.39 -1.16
C SER A 65 -0.18 -2.94 -2.49
N LEU A 66 1.13 -2.72 -2.58
CA LEU A 66 1.81 -2.39 -3.84
C LEU A 66 1.65 -3.53 -4.87
N VAL A 67 1.85 -4.77 -4.45
CA VAL A 67 1.71 -5.95 -5.32
C VAL A 67 0.26 -6.13 -5.76
N PHE A 68 -0.69 -6.08 -4.81
CA PHE A 68 -2.11 -6.24 -5.10
C PHE A 68 -2.65 -5.11 -5.97
N ALA A 69 -2.23 -3.86 -5.74
CA ALA A 69 -2.59 -2.73 -6.58
C ALA A 69 -2.15 -2.92 -8.02
N TRP A 70 -0.97 -3.49 -8.24
CA TRP A 70 -0.50 -3.78 -9.59
C TRP A 70 -1.35 -4.86 -10.26
N ILE A 71 -1.67 -5.93 -9.55
CA ILE A 71 -2.55 -7.01 -10.05
C ILE A 71 -3.93 -6.44 -10.42
N VAL A 72 -4.54 -5.63 -9.55
CA VAL A 72 -5.85 -5.00 -9.81
C VAL A 72 -5.77 -4.01 -10.98
N THR A 73 -4.67 -3.27 -11.10
CA THR A 73 -4.45 -2.38 -12.25
C THR A 73 -4.40 -3.18 -13.55
N LEU A 74 -3.59 -4.24 -13.60
CA LEU A 74 -3.48 -5.10 -14.77
C LEU A 74 -4.82 -5.73 -15.17
N THR A 75 -5.54 -6.30 -14.21
CA THR A 75 -6.85 -6.90 -14.47
C THR A 75 -7.86 -5.86 -14.99
N ALA A 76 -7.85 -4.63 -14.47
CA ALA A 76 -8.68 -3.55 -14.97
C ALA A 76 -8.30 -3.13 -16.41
N LEU A 77 -7.00 -3.09 -16.74
CA LEU A 77 -6.54 -2.80 -18.09
C LEU A 77 -6.92 -3.90 -19.09
N ILE A 78 -6.86 -5.17 -18.67
CA ILE A 78 -7.25 -6.32 -19.48
C ILE A 78 -8.76 -6.30 -19.72
N LYS A 79 -9.56 -6.11 -18.66
CA LYS A 79 -11.04 -6.09 -18.74
C LYS A 79 -11.56 -5.02 -19.71
N ASN A 80 -10.87 -3.89 -19.81
CA ASN A 80 -11.25 -2.79 -20.70
C ASN A 80 -10.56 -2.84 -22.07
N ASN A 81 -9.82 -3.90 -22.40
CA ASN A 81 -9.00 -4.02 -23.62
C ASN A 81 -7.94 -2.90 -23.78
N GLU A 82 -7.62 -2.16 -22.70
CA GLU A 82 -6.62 -1.09 -22.69
C GLU A 82 -5.21 -1.64 -22.85
N LEU A 83 -4.93 -2.82 -22.27
CA LEU A 83 -3.61 -3.44 -22.40
C LEU A 83 -3.34 -3.89 -23.85
N VAL A 84 -4.36 -4.42 -24.53
CA VAL A 84 -4.28 -4.86 -25.92
C VAL A 84 -4.05 -3.66 -26.85
N SER A 85 -4.74 -2.54 -26.63
CA SER A 85 -4.55 -1.33 -27.43
C SER A 85 -3.15 -0.73 -27.25
N PHE A 86 -2.59 -0.79 -26.04
CA PHE A 86 -1.20 -0.37 -25.82
C PHE A 86 -0.21 -1.21 -26.62
N TYR A 87 -0.37 -2.53 -26.63
CA TYR A 87 0.50 -3.40 -27.42
C TYR A 87 0.33 -3.22 -28.93
N ALA A 88 -0.88 -2.93 -29.41
CA ALA A 88 -1.13 -2.61 -30.82
C ALA A 88 -0.44 -1.29 -31.27
N LEU A 89 -0.21 -0.36 -30.34
CA LEU A 89 0.54 0.87 -30.56
C LEU A 89 2.07 0.68 -30.39
N SER A 90 2.56 -0.56 -30.42
CA SER A 90 3.98 -0.91 -30.26
C SER A 90 4.59 -0.45 -28.93
N ILE A 91 3.77 -0.29 -27.89
CA ILE A 91 4.26 0.07 -26.56
C ILE A 91 4.88 -1.18 -25.92
N SER A 92 6.16 -1.08 -25.57
CA SER A 92 6.84 -2.19 -24.92
C SER A 92 6.26 -2.47 -23.52
N PRO A 93 6.17 -3.75 -23.09
CA PRO A 93 5.73 -4.10 -21.73
C PRO A 93 6.64 -3.50 -20.66
N LYS A 94 7.94 -3.32 -20.97
CA LYS A 94 8.90 -2.65 -20.07
C LYS A 94 8.52 -1.19 -19.81
N SER A 95 7.97 -0.48 -20.79
CA SER A 95 7.54 0.92 -20.64
C SER A 95 6.34 1.05 -19.69
N ILE A 96 5.48 0.03 -19.64
CA ILE A 96 4.34 -0.06 -18.72
C ILE A 96 4.82 -0.39 -17.30
N LEU A 97 5.74 -1.33 -17.16
CA LEU A 97 6.21 -1.83 -15.85
C LEU A 97 7.14 -0.84 -15.12
N LYS A 98 8.05 -0.18 -15.85
CA LYS A 98 9.07 0.73 -15.29
C LYS A 98 8.51 1.81 -14.34
N PRO A 99 7.47 2.58 -14.69
CA PRO A 99 6.94 3.61 -13.80
C PRO A 99 6.34 3.03 -12.50
N ILE A 100 5.72 1.85 -12.58
CA ILE A 100 5.12 1.18 -11.42
C ILE A 100 6.22 0.75 -10.45
N ILE A 101 7.24 0.04 -10.96
CA ILE A 101 8.38 -0.39 -10.14
C ILE A 101 9.09 0.80 -9.53
N SER A 102 9.29 1.88 -10.28
CA SER A 102 9.96 3.07 -9.76
C SER A 102 9.23 3.69 -8.56
N ILE A 103 7.89 3.76 -8.60
CA ILE A 103 7.10 4.25 -7.47
C ILE A 103 7.10 3.26 -6.32
N SER A 104 6.97 1.96 -6.59
CA SER A 104 6.99 0.94 -5.54
C SER A 104 8.32 0.94 -4.79
N ILE A 105 9.45 1.04 -5.50
CA ILE A 105 10.77 1.16 -4.88
C ILE A 105 10.84 2.43 -4.04
N LEU A 106 10.36 3.57 -4.55
CA LEU A 106 10.36 4.82 -3.80
C LEU A 106 9.57 4.70 -2.48
N LEU A 107 8.38 4.10 -2.52
CA LEU A 107 7.54 3.90 -1.33
C LEU A 107 8.16 2.91 -0.33
N ILE A 108 8.79 1.85 -0.82
CA ILE A 108 9.54 0.90 0.03
C ILE A 108 10.75 1.60 0.67
N MET A 109 11.48 2.43 -0.07
CA MET A 109 12.61 3.19 0.49
C MET A 109 12.14 4.17 1.57
N ILE A 110 10.98 4.80 1.38
CA ILE A 110 10.36 5.64 2.41
C ILE A 110 10.00 4.80 3.65
N LEU A 111 9.43 3.60 3.47
CA LEU A 111 9.13 2.71 4.58
C LEU A 111 10.39 2.30 5.35
N ILE A 112 11.44 1.90 4.65
CA ILE A 112 12.72 1.55 5.27
C ILE A 112 13.27 2.76 6.04
N GLY A 113 13.18 3.96 5.47
CA GLY A 113 13.56 5.20 6.16
C GLY A 113 12.70 5.52 7.38
N LEU A 114 11.41 5.18 7.37
CA LEU A 114 10.54 5.30 8.55
C LEU A 114 10.92 4.29 9.63
N GLN A 115 11.31 3.08 9.25
CA GLN A 115 11.75 2.04 10.19
C GLN A 115 13.13 2.29 10.83
N THR A 116 13.89 3.30 10.39
CA THR A 116 15.10 3.71 11.13
C THR A 116 14.81 4.75 12.21
N THR A 117 13.56 5.23 12.30
CA THR A 117 13.12 6.19 13.32
C THR A 117 12.54 5.45 14.54
N PRO A 118 12.22 6.15 15.65
CA PRO A 118 11.61 5.53 16.83
C PRO A 118 10.31 4.76 16.58
N LEU A 119 9.69 4.93 15.41
CA LEU A 119 8.55 4.13 14.94
C LEU A 119 8.86 2.63 14.83
N ALA A 120 10.14 2.24 14.76
CA ALA A 120 10.57 0.84 14.84
C ALA A 120 10.25 0.19 16.18
N TYR A 121 10.29 0.98 17.27
CA TYR A 121 9.98 0.52 18.62
C TYR A 121 8.47 0.50 18.91
N SER A 122 7.63 0.77 17.91
CA SER A 122 6.17 0.61 18.03
C SER A 122 5.77 -0.79 18.48
N ALA A 123 6.53 -1.82 18.10
CA ALA A 123 6.33 -3.19 18.56
C ALA A 123 6.65 -3.42 20.05
N GLU A 124 7.54 -2.62 20.64
CA GLU A 124 7.93 -2.70 22.06
C GLU A 124 7.05 -1.83 22.96
N GLN A 125 6.38 -0.83 22.39
CA GLN A 125 5.47 0.10 23.10
C GLN A 125 3.99 -0.31 22.99
N LYS A 126 3.70 -1.44 22.34
CA LYS A 126 2.39 -2.07 22.19
C LYS A 126 2.10 -3.01 23.37
#